data_AF-A0A3B0YJ88-F1
#
_entry.id   AF-A0A3B0YJ88-F1
#
_cell.length_a   1.000
_cell.length_b   1.000
_cell.length_c   1.000
_cell.angle_alpha   90.00
_cell.angle_beta   90.00
_cell.angle_gamma   90.00
#
_symmetry.space_group_name_H-M   'P 1'
#
loop_
_entity.id
_entity.type
_entity.pdbx_description
1 polymer ?
#
loop_
_entity_poly.entity_id
_entity_poly.type
_entity_poly.pdbx_seq_one_letter_code
_entity_poly.pdbx_strand_id
1 'polypeptide(L)'
;MSTSSLLIAVLLLPLLSAVSAFATDRQPLFMRWLVFPLLGLAGLAAVWLGGQVLLQGVTETFVYALGLPWLHWHFRLDPLAGFFLILIGIVVIAVSLFGPGYVREFRHGKQPLSVLGFFTGLFVTGMLMVVVAADAFSFMVAWELMSLTSYFLVVYQHQNSA
;
A
#
# COMPACT_ATOMS: atom_id res chain seq x y z
N MET A 1 14.11 0.53 -16.22
CA MET A 1 13.85 -0.43 -15.12
C MET A 1 13.01 -1.56 -15.69
N SER A 2 13.25 -2.81 -15.31
CA SER A 2 12.35 -3.91 -15.67
C SER A 2 11.01 -3.74 -14.95
N THR A 3 9.94 -4.20 -15.59
CA THR A 3 8.57 -4.29 -15.02
C THR A 3 8.56 -5.00 -13.67
N SER A 4 9.34 -6.08 -13.53
CA SER A 4 9.52 -6.80 -12.26
C SER A 4 10.06 -5.90 -11.15
N SER A 5 11.11 -5.09 -11.39
CA SER A 5 11.67 -4.25 -10.34
C SER A 5 10.75 -3.09 -9.97
N LEU A 6 9.97 -2.59 -10.92
CA LEU A 6 8.91 -1.62 -10.66
C LEU A 6 7.78 -2.23 -9.81
N LEU A 7 7.34 -3.45 -10.10
CA LEU A 7 6.33 -4.15 -9.31
C LEU A 7 6.80 -4.31 -7.86
N ILE A 8 8.05 -4.74 -7.66
CA ILE A 8 8.64 -4.85 -6.32
C ILE A 8 8.63 -3.48 -5.63
N ALA A 9 9.00 -2.40 -6.32
CA ALA A 9 8.96 -1.05 -5.75
C ALA A 9 7.53 -0.63 -5.35
N VAL A 10 6.53 -0.90 -6.19
CA VAL A 10 5.11 -0.63 -5.91
C VAL A 10 4.63 -1.32 -4.64
N LEU A 11 5.09 -2.56 -4.38
CA LEU A 11 4.71 -3.32 -3.20
C LEU A 11 5.56 -2.96 -1.95
N LEU A 12 6.84 -2.66 -2.12
CA LEU A 12 7.75 -2.37 -1.01
C LEU A 12 7.62 -0.94 -0.47
N LEU A 13 7.37 0.06 -1.31
CA LEU A 13 7.23 1.45 -0.85
C LEU A 13 6.13 1.66 0.22
N PRO A 14 4.90 1.13 0.06
CA PRO A 14 3.87 1.26 1.08
C PRO A 14 4.17 0.40 2.32
N LEU A 15 4.84 -0.75 2.18
CA LEU A 15 5.35 -1.53 3.31
C LEU A 15 6.41 -0.77 4.11
N LEU A 16 7.36 -0.11 3.43
CA LEU A 16 8.37 0.71 4.07
C LEU A 16 7.73 1.91 4.77
N SER A 17 6.69 2.50 4.17
CA SER A 17 5.88 3.53 4.83
C SER A 17 5.27 3.00 6.13
N ALA A 18 4.65 1.81 6.09
CA ALA A 18 4.09 1.17 7.28
C ALA A 18 5.14 0.94 8.37
N VAL A 19 6.29 0.36 8.03
CA VAL A 19 7.38 0.10 9.00
C VAL A 19 7.93 1.40 9.58
N SER A 20 8.07 2.44 8.76
CA SER A 20 8.53 3.75 9.22
C SER A 20 7.57 4.43 10.20
N ALA A 21 6.29 4.06 10.17
CA ALA A 21 5.29 4.61 11.08
C ALA A 21 5.58 4.26 12.56
N PHE A 22 6.21 3.11 12.86
CA PHE A 22 6.58 2.75 14.25
C PHE A 22 7.54 3.74 14.92
N ALA A 23 8.37 4.44 14.14
CA ALA A 23 9.27 5.46 14.67
C ALA A 23 8.56 6.79 15.00
N THR A 24 7.29 6.93 14.63
CA THR A 24 6.56 8.21 14.66
C THR A 24 6.12 8.63 16.06
N ASP A 25 5.84 7.69 16.97
CA ASP A 25 5.34 8.03 18.31
C ASP A 25 6.35 8.83 19.14
N ARG A 26 7.65 8.68 18.84
CA ARG A 26 8.71 9.47 19.50
C ARG A 26 9.00 10.79 18.80
N GLN A 27 8.71 10.91 17.51
CA GLN A 27 8.99 12.09 16.70
C GLN A 27 7.87 12.31 15.65
N PRO A 28 6.85 13.12 15.95
CA PRO A 28 5.71 13.34 15.04
C PRO A 28 6.11 14.03 13.71
N LEU A 29 7.33 14.56 13.63
CA LEU A 29 7.91 15.08 12.39
C LEU A 29 8.21 13.96 11.38
N PHE A 30 8.52 12.74 11.83
CA PHE A 30 8.87 11.61 10.98
C PHE A 30 7.72 11.19 10.05
N MET A 31 6.48 11.36 10.52
CA MET A 31 5.28 11.10 9.73
C MET A 31 5.23 11.94 8.45
N ARG A 32 5.55 13.24 8.58
CA ARG A 32 5.52 14.19 7.47
C ARG A 32 6.66 13.98 6.49
N TRP A 33 7.84 13.61 6.99
CA TRP A 33 9.06 13.53 6.19
C TRP A 33 9.33 12.15 5.61
N LEU A 34 8.71 11.08 6.14
CA LEU A 34 9.01 9.72 5.73
C LEU A 34 7.76 8.91 5.36
N VAL A 35 6.75 8.84 6.23
CA VAL A 35 5.55 8.00 6.01
C VAL A 35 4.76 8.45 4.77
N PHE A 36 4.34 9.72 4.72
CA PHE A 36 3.53 10.22 3.60
C PHE A 36 4.30 10.33 2.27
N PRO A 37 5.57 10.80 2.23
CA PRO A 37 6.35 10.79 0.99
C PRO A 37 6.54 9.39 0.41
N LEU A 38 6.79 8.36 1.25
CA LEU A 38 6.88 6.98 0.79
C LEU A 38 5.55 6.47 0.21
N LEU A 39 4.41 6.81 0.82
CA LEU A 39 3.09 6.52 0.25
C LEU A 39 2.89 7.24 -1.09
N GLY A 40 3.26 8.52 -1.18
CA GLY A 40 3.16 9.29 -2.42
C GLY A 40 4.00 8.68 -3.54
N LEU A 41 5.23 8.26 -3.24
CA LEU A 41 6.09 7.53 -4.17
C LEU A 41 5.50 6.18 -4.57
N ALA A 42 4.87 5.44 -3.65
CA ALA A 42 4.16 4.21 -3.98
C ALA A 42 3.04 4.46 -4.99
N GLY A 43 2.23 5.50 -4.75
CA GLY A 43 1.15 5.88 -5.65
C GLY A 43 1.65 6.31 -7.04
N LEU A 44 2.72 7.11 -7.11
CA LEU A 44 3.35 7.49 -8.38
C LEU A 44 3.92 6.28 -9.12
N ALA A 45 4.57 5.36 -8.41
CA ALA A 45 5.09 4.13 -8.99
C ALA A 45 3.96 3.23 -9.53
N ALA A 46 2.83 3.15 -8.81
CA ALA A 46 1.67 2.37 -9.24
C ALA A 46 1.01 2.97 -10.50
N VAL A 47 0.83 4.29 -10.55
CA VAL A 47 0.33 4.98 -11.75
C VAL A 47 1.27 4.79 -12.93
N TRP A 48 2.58 4.93 -12.70
CA TRP A 48 3.58 4.75 -13.74
C TRP A 48 3.59 3.32 -14.29
N LEU A 49 3.63 2.32 -13.41
CA LEU A 49 3.60 0.90 -13.79
C LEU A 49 2.29 0.55 -14.51
N GLY A 50 1.15 0.94 -13.96
CA GLY A 50 -0.14 0.68 -14.56
C GLY A 50 -0.29 1.33 -15.94
N GLY A 51 0.21 2.56 -16.10
CA GLY A 51 0.26 3.24 -17.39
C GLY A 51 1.11 2.51 -18.43
N GLN A 52 2.29 2.02 -18.04
CA GLN A 52 3.14 1.21 -18.92
C GLN A 52 2.44 -0.07 -19.36
N VAL A 53 1.81 -0.80 -18.43
CA VAL A 53 1.09 -2.06 -18.73
C VAL A 53 -0.10 -1.81 -19.66
N LEU A 54 -0.86 -0.73 -19.45
CA LEU A 54 -1.97 -0.36 -20.34
C LEU A 54 -1.51 -0.03 -21.76
N LEU A 55 -0.44 0.76 -21.89
CA LEU A 55 0.06 1.21 -23.19
C LEU A 55 0.70 0.09 -23.99
N GLN A 56 1.39 -0.84 -23.32
CA GLN A 56 2.05 -1.97 -23.98
C GLN A 56 1.06 -3.08 -24.34
N GLY A 57 -0.01 -3.27 -23.56
CA GLY A 57 -0.99 -4.32 -23.78
C GLY A 57 -0.46 -5.74 -23.57
N VAL A 58 0.76 -5.88 -23.03
CA VAL A 58 1.41 -7.16 -22.78
C VAL A 58 1.04 -7.66 -21.39
N THR A 59 0.77 -8.97 -21.28
CA THR A 59 0.60 -9.64 -19.99
C THR A 59 1.93 -10.25 -19.56
N GLU A 60 2.40 -9.88 -18.37
CA GLU A 60 3.59 -10.47 -17.77
C GLU A 60 3.22 -11.23 -16.49
N THR A 61 3.90 -12.33 -16.25
CA THR A 61 3.72 -13.14 -15.04
C THR A 61 5.04 -13.27 -14.31
N PHE A 62 4.99 -13.20 -12.99
CA PHE A 62 6.13 -13.26 -12.10
C PHE A 62 5.88 -14.32 -11.05
N VAL A 63 6.90 -15.12 -10.76
CA VAL A 63 6.87 -16.10 -9.68
C VAL A 63 7.93 -15.70 -8.68
N TYR A 64 7.50 -15.36 -7.47
CA TYR A 64 8.40 -15.04 -6.37
C TYR A 64 8.50 -16.24 -5.45
N ALA A 65 9.73 -16.58 -5.03
CA ALA A 65 9.98 -17.68 -4.09
C ALA A 65 9.46 -17.41 -2.66
N LEU A 66 8.74 -16.29 -2.45
CA LEU A 66 7.99 -16.01 -1.24
C LEU A 66 6.74 -16.90 -1.20
N GLY A 67 6.45 -17.51 -0.06
CA GLY A 67 5.31 -18.43 0.10
C GLY A 67 5.70 -19.75 0.77
N LEU A 68 4.89 -20.79 0.59
CA LEU A 68 5.22 -22.14 1.05
C LEU A 68 6.14 -22.85 0.04
N PRO A 69 6.89 -23.89 0.43
CA PRO A 69 7.84 -24.57 -0.46
C PRO A 69 7.25 -25.10 -1.78
N TRP A 70 5.93 -25.35 -1.80
CA TRP A 70 5.17 -25.80 -2.96
C TRP A 70 4.14 -24.77 -3.45
N LEU A 71 4.03 -23.61 -2.77
CA LEU A 71 3.03 -22.59 -3.04
C LEU A 71 3.69 -21.22 -3.04
N HIS A 72 4.41 -20.96 -4.11
CA HIS A 72 5.02 -19.68 -4.40
C HIS A 72 3.97 -18.62 -4.71
N TRP A 73 4.34 -17.36 -4.58
CA TRP A 73 3.48 -16.25 -4.98
C TRP A 73 3.55 -16.05 -6.49
N HIS A 74 2.39 -16.15 -7.15
CA HIS A 74 2.25 -15.82 -8.55
C HIS A 74 1.61 -14.44 -8.68
N PHE A 75 2.32 -13.54 -9.35
CA PHE A 75 1.79 -12.22 -9.71
C PHE A 75 1.66 -12.08 -11.22
N ARG A 76 0.62 -11.39 -11.67
CA ARG A 76 0.32 -11.14 -13.07
C ARG A 76 0.04 -9.66 -13.26
N LEU A 77 0.74 -9.06 -14.20
CA LEU A 77 0.47 -7.71 -14.70
C LEU A 77 -0.15 -7.85 -16.08
N ASP A 78 -1.45 -7.59 -16.15
CA ASP A 78 -2.18 -7.43 -17.40
C ASP A 78 -2.84 -6.04 -17.46
N PRO A 79 -3.42 -5.64 -18.60
CA PRO A 79 -4.05 -4.32 -18.72
C PRO A 79 -5.16 -4.05 -17.69
N LEU A 80 -5.82 -5.10 -17.17
CA LEU A 80 -6.82 -4.94 -16.13
C LEU A 80 -6.19 -4.59 -14.78
N ALA A 81 -5.15 -5.34 -14.38
CA ALA A 81 -4.36 -5.02 -13.19
C ALA A 81 -3.75 -3.62 -13.31
N GLY A 82 -3.21 -3.26 -14.49
CA GLY A 82 -2.68 -1.93 -14.76
C GLY A 82 -3.69 -0.81 -14.54
N PHE A 83 -4.95 -1.02 -14.94
CA PHE A 83 -6.01 -0.02 -14.76
C PHE A 83 -6.29 0.21 -13.26
N PHE A 84 -6.40 -0.87 -12.48
CA PHE A 84 -6.61 -0.75 -11.04
C PHE A 84 -5.39 -0.20 -10.30
N LEU A 85 -4.17 -0.51 -10.74
CA LEU A 85 -2.95 0.10 -10.19
C LEU A 85 -2.95 1.63 -10.36
N ILE A 86 -3.40 2.15 -11.52
CA ILE A 86 -3.56 3.59 -11.74
C ILE A 86 -4.61 4.15 -10.77
N LEU A 87 -5.78 3.51 -10.67
CA LEU A 87 -6.88 3.98 -9.83
C LEU A 87 -6.45 4.05 -8.36
N ILE A 88 -5.88 2.96 -7.84
CA ILE A 88 -5.36 2.91 -6.47
C ILE A 88 -4.24 3.94 -6.30
N GLY A 89 -3.31 4.03 -7.24
CA GLY A 89 -2.18 4.95 -7.19
C GLY A 89 -2.60 6.42 -7.10
N ILE A 90 -3.61 6.85 -7.87
CA ILE A 90 -4.15 8.22 -7.80
C ILE A 90 -4.71 8.51 -6.40
N VAL A 91 -5.49 7.58 -5.84
CA VAL A 91 -6.05 7.73 -4.50
C VAL A 91 -4.94 7.79 -3.45
N VAL A 92 -3.92 6.95 -3.57
CA VAL A 92 -2.77 6.93 -2.66
C VAL A 92 -1.97 8.24 -2.73
N ILE A 93 -1.80 8.82 -3.92
CA ILE A 93 -1.18 10.15 -4.08
C ILE A 93 -2.02 11.20 -3.34
N ALA A 94 -3.34 11.22 -3.52
CA ALA A 94 -4.21 12.14 -2.80
C ALA A 94 -4.08 11.96 -1.28
N VAL A 95 -4.12 10.72 -0.78
CA VAL A 95 -3.90 10.41 0.64
C VAL A 95 -2.55 10.92 1.15
N SER A 96 -1.49 10.80 0.34
CA SER A 96 -0.15 11.30 0.72
C SER A 96 -0.08 12.83 0.84
N LEU A 97 -0.87 13.56 0.05
CA LEU A 97 -0.91 15.02 0.05
C LEU A 97 -1.78 15.56 1.20
N PHE A 98 -2.93 14.95 1.45
CA PHE A 98 -3.86 15.37 2.51
C PHE A 98 -3.48 14.84 3.89
N GLY A 99 -2.82 13.67 3.94
CA GLY A 99 -2.44 12.97 5.16
C GLY A 99 -1.66 13.81 6.18
N PRO A 100 -0.62 14.58 5.78
CA PRO A 100 0.10 15.48 6.70
C PRO A 100 -0.77 16.54 7.37
N GLY A 101 -1.79 17.03 6.65
CA GLY A 101 -2.78 17.98 7.18
C GLY A 101 -3.69 17.32 8.21
N TYR A 102 -4.21 16.14 7.86
CA TYR A 102 -5.04 15.32 8.73
C TYR A 102 -4.34 15.00 10.06
N VAL A 103 -3.13 14.42 10.03
CA VAL A 103 -2.42 14.03 11.26
C VAL A 103 -1.97 15.21 12.12
N ARG A 104 -1.86 16.42 11.54
CA ARG A 104 -1.54 17.63 12.29
C ARG A 104 -2.67 18.00 13.26
N GLU A 105 -3.92 17.76 12.87
CA GLU A 105 -5.10 18.00 13.71
C GLU A 105 -5.16 17.01 14.89
N PHE A 106 -4.79 15.75 14.65
CA PHE A 106 -4.78 14.70 15.68
C PHE A 106 -3.52 14.64 16.53
N ARG A 107 -2.54 15.55 16.32
CA ARG A 107 -1.26 15.54 17.05
C ARG A 107 -1.41 15.65 18.58
N HIS A 108 -2.49 16.28 19.04
CA HIS A 108 -2.80 16.43 20.47
C HIS A 108 -3.85 15.42 20.97
N GLY A 109 -4.29 14.50 20.10
CA GLY A 109 -5.23 13.46 20.44
C GLY A 109 -4.58 12.35 21.28
N LYS A 110 -5.41 11.55 21.95
CA LYS A 110 -4.96 10.40 22.76
C LYS A 110 -4.51 9.19 21.91
N GLN A 111 -4.69 9.25 20.60
CA GLN A 111 -4.49 8.11 19.71
C GLN A 111 -3.09 8.12 19.07
N PRO A 112 -2.40 6.96 19.03
CA PRO A 112 -1.05 6.87 18.48
C PRO A 112 -1.06 7.00 16.95
N LEU A 113 -0.39 8.03 16.45
CA LEU A 113 -0.27 8.27 15.01
C LEU A 113 0.49 7.14 14.28
N SER A 114 1.39 6.42 14.97
CA SER A 114 2.09 5.25 14.42
C SER A 114 1.13 4.18 13.92
N VAL A 115 0.04 3.92 14.66
CA VAL A 115 -0.96 2.89 14.36
C VAL A 115 -1.70 3.25 13.07
N LEU A 116 -2.12 4.51 12.94
CA LEU A 116 -2.76 5.01 11.73
C LEU A 116 -1.84 4.85 10.51
N GLY A 117 -0.59 5.30 10.60
CA GLY A 117 0.38 5.22 9.51
C GLY A 117 0.71 3.76 9.12
N PHE A 118 0.91 2.91 10.13
CA PHE A 118 1.22 1.50 9.95
C PHE A 118 0.12 0.77 9.19
N PHE A 119 -1.12 0.84 9.69
CA PHE A 119 -2.25 0.17 9.06
C PHE A 119 -2.61 0.78 7.71
N THR A 120 -2.39 2.09 7.49
CA THR A 120 -2.58 2.71 6.17
C THR A 120 -1.60 2.13 5.14
N GLY A 121 -0.32 2.03 5.48
CA GLY A 121 0.69 1.45 4.57
C GLY A 121 0.44 -0.04 4.27
N LEU A 122 0.05 -0.82 5.29
CA LEU A 122 -0.31 -2.22 5.07
C LEU A 122 -1.58 -2.38 4.24
N PHE A 123 -2.60 -1.55 4.47
CA PHE A 123 -3.84 -1.57 3.70
C PHE A 123 -3.57 -1.28 2.21
N VAL A 124 -2.77 -0.26 1.92
CA VAL A 124 -2.37 0.06 0.54
C VAL A 124 -1.57 -1.10 -0.08
N THR A 125 -0.67 -1.72 0.68
CA THR A 125 0.06 -2.91 0.20
C THR A 125 -0.90 -4.05 -0.14
N GLY A 126 -1.87 -4.35 0.73
CA GLY A 126 -2.88 -5.38 0.50
C GLY A 126 -3.71 -5.09 -0.76
N MET A 127 -4.22 -3.85 -0.89
CA MET A 127 -4.95 -3.40 -2.09
C MET A 127 -4.16 -3.62 -3.38
N LEU A 128 -2.88 -3.26 -3.40
CA LEU A 128 -2.00 -3.43 -4.55
C LEU A 128 -1.69 -4.91 -4.82
N MET A 129 -1.50 -5.72 -3.78
CA MET A 129 -1.29 -7.16 -3.92
C MET A 129 -2.51 -7.88 -4.49
N VAL A 130 -3.73 -7.52 -4.05
CA VAL A 130 -4.99 -8.13 -4.51
C VAL A 130 -5.13 -8.02 -6.03
N VAL A 131 -4.80 -6.87 -6.61
CA VAL A 131 -4.96 -6.63 -8.06
C VAL A 131 -3.89 -7.27 -8.92
N VAL A 132 -2.73 -7.61 -8.36
CA VAL A 132 -1.65 -8.30 -9.08
C VAL A 132 -1.60 -9.80 -8.79
N ALA A 133 -2.38 -10.31 -7.83
CA ALA A 133 -2.42 -11.73 -7.48
C ALA A 133 -2.94 -12.58 -8.65
N ALA A 134 -2.21 -13.65 -8.98
CA ALA A 134 -2.52 -14.54 -10.10
C ALA A 134 -2.99 -15.93 -9.67
N ASP A 135 -2.97 -16.23 -8.38
CA ASP A 135 -3.37 -17.51 -7.81
C ASP A 135 -4.21 -17.33 -6.54
N ALA A 136 -4.98 -18.37 -6.17
CA ALA A 136 -5.89 -18.30 -5.04
C ALA A 136 -5.19 -18.07 -3.69
N PHE A 137 -3.97 -18.55 -3.52
CA PHE A 137 -3.23 -18.42 -2.27
C PHE A 137 -2.68 -17.00 -2.08
N SER A 138 -1.98 -16.46 -3.07
CA SER A 138 -1.50 -15.08 -3.02
C SER A 138 -2.66 -14.09 -2.91
N PHE A 139 -3.76 -14.35 -3.60
CA PHE A 139 -4.99 -13.57 -3.49
C PHE A 139 -5.59 -13.62 -2.09
N MET A 140 -5.73 -14.80 -1.49
CA MET A 140 -6.28 -14.95 -0.13
C MET A 140 -5.42 -14.23 0.90
N VAL A 141 -4.09 -14.35 0.81
CA VAL A 141 -3.16 -13.64 1.70
C VAL A 141 -3.28 -12.12 1.53
N ALA A 142 -3.33 -11.64 0.29
CA ALA A 142 -3.50 -10.22 -0.01
C ALA A 142 -4.85 -9.68 0.51
N TRP A 143 -5.91 -10.46 0.32
CA TRP A 143 -7.26 -10.14 0.76
C TRP A 143 -7.35 -10.05 2.28
N GLU A 144 -6.82 -11.04 3.01
CA GLU A 144 -6.81 -11.02 4.48
C GLU A 144 -5.98 -9.87 5.03
N LEU A 145 -4.82 -9.57 4.42
CA LEU A 145 -4.03 -8.40 4.80
C LEU A 145 -4.85 -7.12 4.63
N MET A 146 -5.50 -6.95 3.49
CA MET A 146 -6.37 -5.78 3.20
C MET A 146 -7.56 -5.68 4.17
N SER A 147 -8.30 -6.77 4.42
CA SER A 147 -9.50 -6.75 5.26
C SER A 147 -9.15 -6.51 6.74
N LEU A 148 -8.14 -7.19 7.28
CA LEU A 148 -7.70 -7.04 8.67
C LEU A 148 -7.19 -5.62 8.94
N THR A 149 -6.37 -5.08 8.04
CA THR A 149 -5.84 -3.71 8.19
C THR A 149 -6.95 -2.66 8.08
N SER A 150 -7.95 -2.86 7.22
CA SER A 150 -9.14 -2.00 7.15
C SER A 150 -9.93 -1.99 8.47
N TYR A 151 -10.15 -3.15 9.08
CA TYR A 151 -10.81 -3.25 10.38
C TYR A 151 -10.09 -2.42 11.45
N PHE A 152 -8.76 -2.52 11.55
CA PHE A 152 -7.99 -1.73 12.51
C PHE A 152 -8.05 -0.23 12.24
N LEU A 153 -8.10 0.20 10.98
CA LEU A 153 -8.27 1.62 10.62
C LEU A 153 -9.65 2.16 11.05
N VAL A 154 -10.70 1.36 10.95
CA VAL A 154 -12.05 1.74 11.42
C VAL A 154 -12.10 1.80 12.95
N VAL A 155 -11.56 0.78 13.62
CA VAL A 155 -11.52 0.71 15.10
C VAL A 155 -10.66 1.83 15.69
N TYR A 156 -9.59 2.24 14.99
CA TYR A 156 -8.75 3.36 15.40
C TYR A 156 -9.59 4.63 15.65
N GLN A 157 -10.60 4.91 14.82
CA GLN A 157 -11.47 6.09 14.98
C GLN A 157 -12.61 5.92 15.99
N HIS A 158 -12.73 4.78 16.66
CA HIS A 158 -13.93 4.41 17.42
C HIS A 158 -14.08 5.08 18.81
N GLN A 159 -13.51 6.28 19.03
CA GLN A 159 -13.62 7.00 20.33
C GLN A 159 -14.64 8.15 20.34
N ASN A 160 -15.58 8.20 19.39
CA ASN A 160 -16.78 9.03 19.51
C ASN A 160 -18.03 8.14 19.45
N SER A 161 -18.22 7.30 20.47
CA SER A 161 -19.57 6.88 20.83
C SER A 161 -20.32 8.11 21.32
N ALA A 162 -21.34 8.49 20.54
CA ALA A 162 -22.35 9.48 20.89
C ALA A 162 -23.07 9.13 22.21
#